data_AF-A0A6J4PCI4-F1
#
_entry.id   AF-A0A6J4PCI4-F1
#
_cell.length_a   1.000
_cell.length_b   1.000
_cell.length_c   1.000
_cell.angle_alpha   90.00
_cell.angle_beta   90.00
_cell.angle_gamma   90.00
#
_symmetry.space_group_name_H-M   'P 1'
#
loop_
_entity.id
_entity.type
_entity.pdbx_description
1 polymer ?
#
loop_
_entity_poly.entity_id
_entity_poly.type
_entity_poly.pdbx_seq_one_letter_code
_entity_poly.pdbx_strand_id
1 'polypeptide(L)'
;MQNEKEQSAYNFEHSDVEFLFTAFGAHEKQAKYLMEQQLALPAYEQVLKAAHTFNLLDARGAISVTERAAYIGRIRNLARSVAQSYFESRERLGFPMAPRDWVAQLPKKAA
;
A
#
# COMPACT_ATOMS: atom_id res chain seq x y z
N MET A 1 27.96 -10.01 7.64
CA MET A 1 27.04 -9.04 8.28
C MET A 1 27.50 -7.59 8.02
N GLN A 2 27.54 -7.17 6.75
CA GLN A 2 27.79 -5.76 6.39
C GLN A 2 26.48 -5.04 6.09
N ASN A 3 25.63 -5.66 5.26
CA ASN A 3 24.28 -5.17 4.95
C ASN A 3 23.45 -4.83 6.20
N GLU A 4 23.46 -5.68 7.23
CA GLU A 4 22.71 -5.41 8.48
C GLU A 4 23.21 -4.17 9.22
N LYS A 5 24.52 -3.93 9.23
CA LYS A 5 25.12 -2.74 9.89
C LYS A 5 24.71 -1.46 9.16
N GLU A 6 24.81 -1.48 7.83
CA GLU A 6 24.45 -0.34 6.98
C GLU A 6 22.94 -0.05 7.06
N GLN A 7 22.10 -1.08 6.97
CA GLN A 7 20.65 -0.94 7.07
C GLN A 7 20.22 -0.43 8.45
N SER A 8 20.85 -0.90 9.53
CA SER A 8 20.53 -0.41 10.88
C SER A 8 20.91 1.07 11.03
N ALA A 9 22.13 1.45 10.63
CA ALA A 9 22.55 2.85 10.67
C ALA A 9 21.61 3.76 9.86
N TYR A 10 21.19 3.32 8.67
CA TYR A 10 20.21 4.06 7.87
C TYR A 10 18.85 4.18 8.56
N ASN A 11 18.29 3.07 9.05
CA ASN A 11 16.95 3.03 9.64
C ASN A 11 16.85 3.84 10.94
N PHE A 12 17.89 3.83 11.77
CA PHE A 12 17.83 4.45 13.10
C PHE A 12 18.45 5.84 13.15
N GLU A 13 19.45 6.13 12.31
CA GLU A 13 20.28 7.34 12.46
C GLU A 13 20.21 8.27 11.24
N HIS A 14 20.30 7.72 10.02
CA HIS A 14 20.57 8.55 8.83
C HIS A 14 19.39 8.80 7.90
N SER A 15 18.27 8.09 8.03
CA SER A 15 17.12 8.35 7.15
C SER A 15 16.46 9.70 7.45
N ASP A 16 16.16 10.44 6.38
CA ASP A 16 15.62 11.79 6.40
C ASP A 16 14.10 11.78 6.68
N VAL A 17 13.74 12.23 7.86
CA VAL A 17 12.35 12.22 8.36
C VAL A 17 11.43 13.13 7.55
N GLU A 18 11.89 14.31 7.13
CA GLU A 18 11.07 15.27 6.37
C GLU A 18 10.75 14.72 4.97
N PHE A 19 11.78 14.18 4.32
CA PHE A 19 11.61 13.47 3.06
C PHE A 19 10.64 12.30 3.19
N LEU A 20 10.77 11.48 4.24
CA LEU A 20 9.93 10.31 4.45
C LEU A 20 8.46 10.68 4.68
N PHE A 21 8.15 11.74 5.45
CA PHE A 21 6.77 12.21 5.59
C PHE A 21 6.18 12.66 4.25
N THR A 22 6.96 13.41 3.46
CA THR A 22 6.57 13.85 2.12
C THR A 22 6.32 12.65 1.20
N ALA A 23 7.24 11.67 1.20
CA ALA A 23 7.15 10.46 0.41
C ALA A 23 5.91 9.63 0.78
N PHE A 24 5.59 9.48 2.07
CA PHE A 24 4.39 8.76 2.50
C PHE A 24 3.12 9.40 1.92
N GLY A 25 2.99 10.73 2.05
CA GLY A 25 1.85 11.47 1.51
C GLY A 25 1.77 11.38 -0.02
N ALA A 26 2.91 11.45 -0.71
CA ALA A 26 2.99 11.33 -2.16
C ALA A 26 2.56 9.93 -2.64
N HIS A 27 3.03 8.86 -1.99
CA HIS A 27 2.65 7.49 -2.32
C HIS A 27 1.16 7.24 -2.07
N GLU A 28 0.61 7.73 -0.95
CA GLU A 28 -0.83 7.64 -0.69
C GLU A 28 -1.65 8.37 -1.76
N LYS A 29 -1.28 9.60 -2.12
CA LYS A 29 -1.95 10.38 -3.17
C LYS A 29 -1.89 9.67 -4.52
N GLN A 30 -0.72 9.16 -4.89
CA GLN A 30 -0.51 8.49 -6.16
C GLN A 30 -1.26 7.16 -6.24
N ALA A 31 -1.32 6.39 -5.15
CA ALA A 31 -2.11 5.17 -5.08
C ALA A 31 -3.60 5.45 -5.37
N LYS A 32 -4.16 6.50 -4.75
CA LYS A 32 -5.55 6.92 -4.97
C LYS A 32 -5.81 7.32 -6.42
N TYR A 33 -4.97 8.18 -6.98
CA TYR A 33 -5.05 8.58 -8.39
C TYR A 33 -5.00 7.38 -9.34
N LEU A 34 -4.08 6.43 -9.14
CA LEU A 34 -3.95 5.25 -10.00
C LEU A 34 -5.17 4.33 -9.91
N MET A 35 -5.81 4.22 -8.75
CA MET A 35 -7.07 3.48 -8.61
C MET A 35 -8.20 4.12 -9.42
N GLU A 36 -8.30 5.45 -9.46
CA GLU A 36 -9.26 6.17 -10.29
C GLU A 36 -9.03 5.92 -11.79
N GLN A 37 -7.77 5.78 -12.20
CA GLN A 37 -7.39 5.41 -13.56
C GLN A 37 -7.53 3.91 -13.86
N GLN A 38 -8.09 3.12 -12.93
CA GLN A 38 -8.23 1.67 -13.02
C GLN A 38 -6.89 0.91 -13.17
N LEU A 39 -5.79 1.48 -12.68
CA LEU A 39 -4.44 0.92 -12.72
C LEU A 39 -4.10 0.27 -11.36
N ALA A 40 -4.79 -0.82 -11.04
CA ALA A 40 -4.71 -1.46 -9.72
C ALA A 40 -3.31 -1.99 -9.34
N LEU A 41 -2.56 -2.57 -10.28
CA LEU A 41 -1.22 -3.10 -10.01
C LEU A 41 -0.20 -1.98 -9.71
N PRO A 42 -0.09 -0.91 -10.52
CA PRO A 42 0.70 0.26 -10.14
C PRO A 42 0.25 0.91 -8.82
N ALA A 43 -1.06 0.95 -8.54
CA ALA A 43 -1.56 1.45 -7.26
C ALA A 43 -1.06 0.61 -6.08
N TYR A 44 -1.01 -0.71 -6.23
CA TYR A 44 -0.47 -1.62 -5.22
C TYR A 44 1.00 -1.35 -4.91
N GLU A 45 1.83 -1.09 -5.93
CA GLU A 45 3.23 -0.73 -5.72
C GLU A 45 3.39 0.55 -4.88
N GLN A 46 2.51 1.53 -5.06
CA GLN A 46 2.51 2.75 -4.22
C GLN A 46 2.14 2.44 -2.77
N VAL A 47 1.22 1.49 -2.53
CA VAL A 47 0.89 1.05 -1.17
C VAL A 47 2.09 0.36 -0.49
N LEU A 48 2.84 -0.47 -1.23
CA LEU A 48 4.06 -1.10 -0.71
C LEU A 48 5.12 -0.05 -0.34
N LYS A 49 5.30 0.96 -1.19
CA LYS A 49 6.21 2.09 -0.91
C LYS A 49 5.77 2.87 0.32
N ALA A 50 4.49 3.23 0.42
CA ALA A 50 3.94 3.91 1.60
C ALA A 50 4.14 3.11 2.90
N ALA A 51 3.90 1.79 2.86
CA ALA A 51 4.11 0.91 4.00
C ALA A 51 5.59 0.83 4.42
N HIS A 52 6.50 0.75 3.45
CA HIS A 52 7.94 0.76 3.73
C HIS A 52 8.40 2.10 4.30
N THR A 53 7.96 3.23 3.72
CA THR A 53 8.24 4.57 4.25
C THR A 53 7.75 4.74 5.68
N PHE A 54 6.56 4.23 6.00
CA PHE A 54 6.05 4.21 7.37
C PHE A 54 6.98 3.42 8.31
N ASN A 55 7.47 2.25 7.92
CA ASN A 55 8.39 1.46 8.75
C ASN A 55 9.69 2.22 9.04
N LEU A 56 10.22 2.99 8.08
CA LEU A 56 11.39 3.83 8.28
C LEU A 56 11.10 4.97 9.27
N LEU A 57 9.94 5.64 9.13
CA LEU A 57 9.51 6.67 10.08
C LEU A 57 9.32 6.12 11.50
N ASP A 58 8.74 4.91 11.63
CA ASP A 58 8.55 4.21 12.91
C ASP A 58 9.92 3.86 13.53
N ALA A 59 10.86 3.34 12.74
CA ALA A 59 12.22 3.02 13.19
C ALA A 59 13.01 4.27 13.62
N ARG A 60 12.84 5.41 12.95
CA ARG A 60 13.43 6.70 13.35
C ARG A 60 12.84 7.29 14.62
N GLY A 61 11.76 6.72 15.15
CA GLY A 61 11.03 7.29 16.29
C GLY A 61 10.33 8.60 15.96
N ALA A 62 10.10 8.88 14.67
CA ALA A 62 9.47 10.10 14.19
C ALA A 62 7.93 10.09 14.33
N ILE A 63 7.35 8.94 14.68
CA ILE A 63 5.91 8.73 14.82
C ILE A 63 5.62 8.34 16.28
N SER A 64 4.73 9.07 16.94
CA SER A 64 4.26 8.73 18.28
C SER A 64 3.33 7.50 18.27
N VAL A 65 3.11 6.88 19.44
CA VAL A 65 2.23 5.70 19.57
C VAL A 65 0.81 5.98 19.05
N THR A 66 0.29 7.18 19.28
CA THR A 66 -1.04 7.59 18.81
C THR A 66 -1.07 7.78 17.29
N GLU A 67 -0.05 8.43 16.72
CA GLU A 67 0.08 8.60 15.27
C GLU A 67 0.27 7.26 14.55
N ARG A 68 1.00 6.32 15.16
CA ARG A 68 1.27 4.99 14.60
C ARG A 68 -0.02 4.26 14.22
N ALA A 69 -1.01 4.27 15.10
CA ALA A 69 -2.31 3.68 14.82
C ALA A 69 -3.01 4.33 13.63
N ALA A 70 -2.92 5.66 13.49
CA ALA A 70 -3.50 6.39 12.38
C ALA A 70 -2.82 6.06 11.03
N TYR A 71 -1.49 5.99 10.98
CA TYR A 71 -0.74 5.60 9.78
C TYR A 71 -1.07 4.15 9.36
N ILE A 72 -1.13 3.21 10.31
CA ILE A 72 -1.55 1.83 10.04
C ILE A 72 -2.98 1.80 9.47
N GLY A 73 -3.90 2.60 10.02
CA GLY A 73 -5.25 2.75 9.50
C GLY A 73 -5.28 3.22 8.05
N ARG A 74 -4.49 4.25 7.71
CA ARG A 74 -4.35 4.77 6.34
C ARG A 74 -3.83 3.72 5.36
N ILE A 75 -2.74 3.02 5.70
CA ILE A 75 -2.17 1.95 4.88
C ILE A 75 -3.18 0.81 4.67
N ARG A 76 -3.86 0.39 5.74
CA ARG A 76 -4.88 -0.66 5.67
C ARG A 76 -6.04 -0.26 4.75
N ASN A 77 -6.49 0.99 4.82
CA ASN A 77 -7.54 1.49 3.95
C ASN A 77 -7.10 1.53 2.48
N LEU A 78 -5.89 2.02 2.19
CA LEU A 78 -5.30 1.97 0.86
C LEU A 78 -5.24 0.53 0.31
N ALA A 79 -4.71 -0.42 1.10
CA ALA A 79 -4.60 -1.81 0.69
C ALA A 79 -5.96 -2.43 0.36
N ARG A 80 -7.00 -2.15 1.17
CA ARG A 80 -8.38 -2.58 0.89
C ARG A 80 -8.92 -2.00 -0.40
N SER A 81 -8.75 -0.69 -0.62
CA SER A 81 -9.21 -0.04 -1.85
C SER A 81 -8.50 -0.58 -3.09
N VAL A 82 -7.18 -0.84 -3.00
CA VAL A 82 -6.43 -1.42 -4.12
C VAL A 82 -6.88 -2.86 -4.40
N ALA A 83 -7.12 -3.67 -3.36
CA ALA A 83 -7.65 -5.02 -3.53
C ALA A 83 -9.03 -5.00 -4.22
N GLN A 84 -9.90 -4.07 -3.85
CA GLN A 84 -11.20 -3.88 -4.50
C GLN A 84 -11.04 -3.45 -5.97
N SER A 85 -10.18 -2.47 -6.25
CA SER A 85 -9.88 -2.01 -7.61
C SER A 85 -9.32 -3.14 -8.49
N TYR A 86 -8.46 -3.99 -7.92
CA TYR A 86 -7.95 -5.19 -8.60
C TYR A 86 -9.06 -6.19 -8.87
N PHE A 87 -9.89 -6.49 -7.88
CA PHE A 87 -11.04 -7.40 -8.04
C PHE A 87 -11.94 -6.94 -9.18
N GLU A 88 -12.31 -5.66 -9.21
CA GLU A 88 -13.14 -5.07 -10.27
C GLU A 88 -12.45 -5.13 -11.64
N SER A 89 -11.14 -4.93 -11.70
CA SER A 89 -10.38 -5.12 -12.93
C SER A 89 -10.46 -6.56 -13.42
N ARG A 90 -10.39 -7.55 -12.52
CA ARG A 90 -10.55 -8.96 -12.90
C ARG A 90 -11.98 -9.27 -13.32
N GLU A 91 -12.97 -8.71 -12.62
CA GLU A 91 -14.41 -8.84 -12.93
C GLU A 91 -14.71 -8.35 -14.35
N ARG A 92 -14.22 -7.17 -14.74
CA ARG A 92 -14.38 -6.63 -16.11
C ARG A 92 -13.82 -7.52 -17.21
N LEU A 93 -12.82 -8.33 -16.88
CA LEU A 93 -12.18 -9.28 -17.80
C LEU A 93 -12.80 -10.69 -17.71
N GLY A 94 -13.84 -10.90 -16.89
CA GLY A 94 -14.44 -12.22 -16.67
C GLY A 94 -13.58 -13.17 -15.83
N PHE A 95 -12.74 -12.62 -14.94
CA PHE A 95 -11.80 -13.34 -14.08
C PHE A 95 -10.88 -14.35 -14.81
N PRO A 96 -10.01 -13.91 -15.76
CA PRO A 96 -9.32 -14.83 -16.66
C PRO A 96 -8.31 -15.81 -16.02
N MET A 97 -8.01 -15.65 -14.72
CA MET A 97 -7.06 -16.49 -13.98
C MET A 97 -7.75 -17.29 -12.87
N ALA A 98 -9.06 -17.16 -12.71
CA ALA A 98 -9.82 -17.89 -11.71
C ALA A 98 -10.41 -19.18 -12.31
N PRO A 99 -10.50 -20.28 -11.54
CA PRO A 99 -11.26 -21.45 -11.94
C PRO A 99 -12.72 -21.07 -12.25
N ARG A 100 -13.26 -21.59 -13.37
CA ARG A 100 -14.62 -21.26 -13.81
C ARG A 100 -15.68 -21.58 -12.76
N ASP A 101 -15.50 -22.69 -12.04
CA ASP A 101 -16.42 -23.12 -10.99
C ASP A 101 -16.47 -22.12 -9.82
N TRP A 102 -15.35 -21.46 -9.50
CA TRP A 102 -15.30 -20.43 -8.47
C TRP A 102 -16.01 -19.16 -8.91
N VAL A 103 -15.82 -18.77 -10.17
CA VAL A 103 -16.49 -17.59 -10.76
C VAL A 103 -18.00 -17.80 -10.81
N ALA A 104 -18.46 -19.01 -11.13
CA ALA A 104 -19.88 -19.35 -11.17
C ALA A 104 -20.59 -19.23 -9.81
N GLN A 105 -19.85 -19.36 -8.71
CA GLN A 105 -20.36 -19.24 -7.34
C GLN A 105 -20.35 -17.81 -6.81
N LEU A 106 -19.75 -16.85 -7.53
CA LEU A 106 -19.70 -15.47 -7.06
C LEU A 106 -21.10 -14.86 -7.02
N PRO A 107 -21.41 -14.10 -5.95
CA PRO A 107 -22.67 -13.39 -5.87
C PRO A 107 -22.73 -12.39 -7.03
N LYS A 108 -23.83 -12.42 -7.80
CA LYS A 108 -24.08 -11.40 -8.81
C LYS A 108 -24.24 -10.06 -8.08
N LYS A 109 -23.51 -9.04 -8.51
CA LYS A 109 -23.75 -7.66 -8.03
C LYS A 109 -25.22 -7.33 -8.24
N ALA A 110 -25.87 -6.81 -7.19
CA ALA A 110 -27.20 -6.24 -7.34
C ALA A 110 -27.14 -5.15 -8.42
N ALA A 111 -28.07 -5.21 -9.37
CA ALA A 111 -28.18 -4.26 -10.48
C ALA A 111 -28.55 -2.85 -9.98
#